data_AF-A0A8H3UPQ3-F1
#
_entry.id   AF-A0A8H3UPQ3-F1
#
_cell.length_a   1.000
_cell.length_b   1.000
_cell.length_c   1.000
_cell.angle_alpha   90.00
_cell.angle_beta   90.00
_cell.angle_gamma   90.00
#
_symmetry.space_group_name_H-M   'P 1'
#
loop_
_entity.id
_entity.type
_entity.pdbx_description
1 polymer ?
#
loop_
_entity_poly.entity_id
_entity_poly.type
_entity_poly.pdbx_seq_one_letter_code
_entity_poly.pdbx_strand_id
1 'polypeptide(L)'
;MKKDCKDGNITYIELPDDSAIAVDAAIEFFYDKRYSNGNTTSSLAVPKSDHVKSAWKASEIRCHVQVYIMAEKYNLKELLTFASNKVIYGLSTSNLLPELHDVIRDVYNNTPSIDSLRVGVSKFASCHGKEEFAISGKKFGDLIVELPEFGRDLVKYLCRSKLKISPNKVSMSNSDRRKRSDGDGFSSSSSSSSDPDSSGSSDSDEMDVEGF
;
A
#
# COMPACT_ATOMS: atom_id res chain seq x y z
N MET A 1 22.75 -57.89 -12.87
CA MET A 1 21.50 -57.32 -13.41
C MET A 1 21.42 -55.87 -12.98
N LYS A 2 21.63 -54.92 -13.90
CA LYS A 2 21.38 -53.50 -13.64
C LYS A 2 19.88 -53.25 -13.85
N LYS A 3 19.26 -52.59 -12.86
CA LYS A 3 17.83 -52.30 -12.85
C LYS A 3 17.67 -50.94 -13.50
N ASP A 4 17.22 -50.90 -14.74
CA ASP A 4 16.94 -49.65 -15.44
C ASP A 4 15.70 -49.03 -14.80
N CYS A 5 15.92 -47.96 -14.02
CA CYS A 5 14.84 -47.12 -13.54
C CYS A 5 14.27 -46.38 -14.75
N LYS A 6 12.99 -46.63 -15.06
CA LYS A 6 12.26 -45.87 -16.07
C LYS A 6 12.22 -44.42 -15.63
N ASP A 7 12.93 -43.56 -16.35
CA ASP A 7 12.86 -42.11 -16.17
C ASP A 7 11.40 -41.67 -16.23
N GLY A 8 10.98 -40.93 -15.20
CA GLY A 8 9.65 -40.33 -15.17
C GLY A 8 9.49 -39.42 -16.38
N ASN A 9 8.35 -39.50 -17.06
CA ASN A 9 8.04 -38.58 -18.16
C ASN A 9 8.03 -37.14 -17.64
N ILE A 10 9.14 -36.42 -17.84
CA ILE A 10 9.23 -34.99 -17.55
C ILE A 10 8.31 -34.29 -18.56
N THR A 11 7.20 -33.76 -18.05
CA THR A 11 6.29 -32.95 -18.86
C THR A 11 6.70 -31.51 -18.72
N TYR A 12 7.00 -30.85 -19.84
CA TYR A 12 7.35 -29.44 -19.88
C TYR A 12 6.09 -28.61 -20.14
N ILE A 13 5.93 -27.52 -19.39
CA ILE A 13 4.81 -26.58 -19.54
C ILE A 13 5.41 -25.21 -19.79
N GLU A 14 5.10 -24.63 -20.95
CA GLU A 14 5.49 -23.27 -21.31
C GLU A 14 4.46 -22.27 -20.78
N LEU A 15 4.94 -21.22 -20.12
CA LEU A 15 4.12 -20.12 -19.58
C LEU A 15 4.66 -18.78 -20.10
N PRO A 16 4.58 -18.49 -21.41
CA PRO A 16 5.21 -17.33 -22.02
C PRO A 16 4.59 -16.00 -21.60
N ASP A 17 3.31 -16.01 -21.24
CA ASP A 17 2.55 -14.81 -20.90
C ASP A 17 2.60 -14.47 -19.40
N ASP A 18 3.23 -15.32 -18.59
CA ASP A 18 3.23 -15.17 -17.13
C ASP A 18 4.56 -14.60 -16.63
N SER A 19 4.47 -13.72 -15.64
CA SER A 19 5.66 -13.19 -14.99
C SER A 19 6.40 -14.31 -14.26
N ALA A 20 7.70 -14.45 -14.51
CA ALA A 20 8.56 -15.37 -13.77
C ALA A 20 8.49 -15.13 -12.25
N ILE A 21 8.25 -13.87 -11.84
CA ILE A 21 8.07 -13.47 -10.43
C ILE A 21 6.79 -14.09 -9.87
N ALA A 22 5.70 -14.02 -10.63
CA ALA A 22 4.42 -14.57 -10.22
C ALA A 22 4.48 -16.10 -10.13
N VAL A 23 5.08 -16.75 -11.14
CA VAL A 23 5.24 -18.22 -11.18
C VAL A 23 6.09 -18.70 -10.00
N ASP A 24 7.25 -18.07 -9.74
CA ASP A 24 8.12 -18.42 -8.61
C ASP A 24 7.37 -18.31 -7.27
N ALA A 25 6.66 -17.21 -7.05
CA ALA A 25 5.87 -16.99 -5.86
C ALA A 25 4.71 -17.99 -5.73
N ALA A 26 4.06 -18.36 -6.84
CA ALA A 26 3.00 -19.37 -6.81
C ALA A 26 3.54 -20.76 -6.47
N ILE A 27 4.68 -21.15 -7.05
CA ILE A 27 5.34 -22.42 -6.72
C ILE A 27 5.62 -22.46 -5.22
N GLU A 28 6.28 -21.44 -4.67
CA GLU A 28 6.57 -21.36 -3.23
C GLU A 28 5.28 -21.44 -2.39
N PHE A 29 4.23 -20.73 -2.80
CA PHE A 29 2.93 -20.78 -2.13
C PHE A 29 2.29 -22.17 -2.13
N PHE A 30 2.41 -22.94 -3.22
CA PHE A 30 1.84 -24.28 -3.26
C PHE A 30 2.55 -25.26 -2.33
N TYR A 31 3.85 -25.06 -2.09
CA TYR A 31 4.62 -25.88 -1.16
C TYR A 31 4.43 -25.46 0.30
N ASP A 32 4.49 -24.16 0.60
CA ASP A 32 4.57 -23.65 1.98
C ASP A 32 3.35 -22.83 2.43
N LYS A 33 2.34 -22.70 1.56
CA LYS A 33 1.15 -21.83 1.77
C LYS A 33 1.50 -20.36 2.01
N ARG A 34 2.73 -19.97 1.67
CA ARG A 34 3.30 -18.62 1.78
C ARG A 34 4.32 -18.45 0.66
N TYR A 35 4.54 -17.22 0.24
CA TYR A 35 5.68 -16.89 -0.61
C TYR A 35 6.42 -15.69 -0.04
N SER A 36 7.69 -15.60 -0.40
CA SER A 36 8.63 -14.63 0.11
C SER A 36 8.91 -13.52 -0.90
N ASN A 37 9.24 -12.34 -0.39
CA ASN A 37 9.53 -11.14 -1.18
C ASN A 37 10.94 -11.20 -1.79
N GLY A 38 11.24 -12.26 -2.53
CA GLY A 38 12.53 -12.47 -3.18
C GLY A 38 13.61 -13.15 -2.33
N ASN A 39 13.40 -13.36 -1.04
CA ASN A 39 14.34 -14.09 -0.19
C ASN A 39 13.89 -15.53 0.03
N THR A 40 14.71 -16.52 -0.26
CA THR A 40 14.35 -17.92 -0.02
C THR A 40 14.18 -18.18 1.49
N THR A 41 12.94 -18.17 1.98
CA THR A 41 12.64 -18.40 3.42
C THR A 41 12.17 -19.82 3.71
N SER A 42 11.95 -20.64 2.67
CA SER A 42 11.43 -21.98 2.87
C SER A 42 12.52 -23.04 3.00
N SER A 43 12.17 -24.11 3.74
CA SER A 43 12.98 -25.32 3.86
C SER A 43 13.18 -26.05 2.52
N LEU A 44 12.38 -25.72 1.50
CA LEU A 44 12.44 -26.27 0.14
C LEU A 44 13.08 -25.28 -0.82
N ALA A 45 14.19 -24.67 -0.40
CA ALA A 45 14.83 -23.54 -1.03
C ALA A 45 14.87 -23.60 -2.57
N VAL A 46 13.82 -23.09 -3.23
CA VAL A 46 13.80 -22.92 -4.68
C VAL A 46 14.77 -21.77 -4.97
N PRO A 47 15.88 -22.02 -5.70
CA PRO A 47 16.83 -20.96 -6.00
C PRO A 47 16.13 -19.92 -6.88
N LYS A 48 15.86 -18.74 -6.31
CA LYS A 48 15.30 -17.62 -7.08
C LYS A 48 16.37 -17.06 -8.00
N SER A 49 15.99 -16.80 -9.26
CA SER A 49 16.88 -16.12 -10.21
C SER A 49 17.18 -14.71 -9.73
N ASP A 50 18.33 -14.16 -10.11
CA ASP A 50 18.72 -12.80 -9.70
C ASP A 50 17.77 -11.74 -10.25
N HIS A 51 17.12 -12.01 -11.38
CA HIS A 51 16.05 -11.19 -11.93
C HIS A 51 14.82 -11.15 -11.00
N VAL A 52 14.39 -12.29 -10.46
CA VAL A 52 13.26 -12.32 -9.51
C VAL A 52 13.61 -11.56 -8.23
N LYS A 53 14.80 -11.78 -7.68
CA LYS A 53 15.28 -11.07 -6.48
C LYS A 53 15.33 -9.55 -6.68
N SER A 54 15.88 -9.11 -7.82
CA SER A 54 16.00 -7.68 -8.12
C SER A 54 14.64 -7.01 -8.32
N ALA A 55 13.67 -7.70 -8.92
CA ALA A 55 12.31 -7.19 -9.08
C ALA A 55 11.61 -6.97 -7.73
N TRP A 56 11.69 -7.95 -6.82
CA TRP A 56 11.14 -7.81 -5.45
C TRP A 56 11.79 -6.66 -4.68
N LYS A 57 13.09 -6.45 -4.87
CA LYS A 57 13.81 -5.31 -4.29
C LYS A 57 13.39 -3.98 -4.91
N ALA A 58 13.07 -3.96 -6.19
CA ALA A 58 12.68 -2.75 -6.92
C ALA A 58 11.25 -2.31 -6.58
N SER A 59 10.30 -3.24 -6.50
CA SER A 59 8.94 -2.95 -6.04
C SER A 59 8.22 -4.22 -5.56
N GLU A 60 8.05 -4.31 -4.25
CA GLU A 60 7.33 -5.41 -3.61
C GLU A 60 5.85 -5.41 -4.00
N ILE A 61 5.20 -4.24 -3.99
CA ILE A 61 3.78 -4.12 -4.30
C ILE A 61 3.48 -4.54 -5.74
N ARG A 62 4.31 -4.14 -6.71
CA ARG A 62 4.13 -4.58 -8.11
C ARG A 62 4.29 -6.08 -8.26
N CYS A 63 5.24 -6.68 -7.56
CA CYS A 63 5.39 -8.14 -7.57
C CYS A 63 4.14 -8.83 -7.02
N HIS A 64 3.57 -8.34 -5.91
CA HIS A 64 2.30 -8.87 -5.39
C HIS A 64 1.12 -8.68 -6.36
N VAL A 65 1.06 -7.57 -7.10
CA VAL A 65 0.05 -7.33 -8.14
C VAL A 65 0.19 -8.35 -9.27
N GLN A 66 1.41 -8.65 -9.73
CA GLN A 66 1.64 -9.68 -10.74
C GLN A 66 1.21 -11.07 -10.27
N VAL A 67 1.50 -11.41 -9.01
CA VAL A 67 1.01 -12.66 -8.40
C VAL A 67 -0.51 -12.71 -8.39
N TYR A 68 -1.15 -11.59 -8.03
CA TYR A 68 -2.62 -11.48 -8.01
C TYR A 68 -3.21 -11.73 -9.40
N ILE A 69 -2.71 -11.03 -10.43
CA ILE A 69 -3.19 -11.15 -11.81
C ILE A 69 -3.07 -12.59 -12.30
N MET A 70 -1.94 -13.24 -12.05
CA MET A 70 -1.73 -14.63 -12.43
C MET A 70 -2.65 -15.59 -11.64
N ALA A 71 -2.84 -15.34 -10.35
CA ALA A 71 -3.75 -16.12 -9.54
C ALA A 71 -5.21 -16.01 -10.02
N GLU A 72 -5.62 -14.84 -10.50
CA GLU A 72 -6.93 -14.63 -11.12
C GLU A 72 -7.04 -15.42 -12.43
N LYS A 73 -6.05 -15.28 -13.32
CA LYS A 73 -5.97 -15.98 -14.63
C LYS A 73 -6.14 -17.49 -14.49
N TYR A 74 -5.53 -18.10 -13.48
CA TYR A 74 -5.58 -19.55 -13.25
C TYR A 74 -6.61 -19.99 -12.18
N ASN A 75 -7.49 -19.09 -11.72
CA ASN A 75 -8.51 -19.37 -10.70
C ASN A 75 -7.95 -19.93 -9.37
N LEU A 76 -6.77 -19.48 -8.97
CA LEU A 76 -6.07 -19.89 -7.75
C LEU A 76 -6.55 -19.10 -6.54
N LYS A 77 -7.76 -19.39 -6.04
CA LYS A 77 -8.47 -18.58 -5.03
C LYS A 77 -7.67 -18.29 -3.74
N GLU A 78 -6.96 -19.28 -3.21
CA GLU A 78 -6.14 -19.11 -1.99
C GLU A 78 -5.00 -18.12 -2.23
N LEU A 79 -4.29 -18.29 -3.35
CA LEU A 79 -3.19 -17.42 -3.74
C LEU A 79 -3.68 -16.00 -4.06
N LEU A 80 -4.80 -15.89 -4.76
CA LEU A 80 -5.47 -14.62 -5.08
C LEU A 80 -5.77 -13.83 -3.81
N THR A 81 -6.38 -14.50 -2.82
CA THR A 81 -6.72 -13.88 -1.53
C THR A 81 -5.46 -13.46 -0.78
N PHE A 82 -4.43 -14.32 -0.75
CA PHE A 82 -3.17 -14.01 -0.08
C PHE A 82 -2.46 -12.81 -0.73
N ALA A 83 -2.35 -12.80 -2.06
CA ALA A 83 -1.74 -11.70 -2.81
C ALA A 83 -2.53 -10.41 -2.65
N SER A 84 -3.87 -10.47 -2.71
CA SER A 84 -4.73 -9.30 -2.48
C SER A 84 -4.47 -8.66 -1.11
N ASN A 85 -4.39 -9.49 -0.06
CA ASN A 85 -4.11 -9.01 1.28
C ASN A 85 -2.73 -8.36 1.39
N LYS A 86 -1.72 -8.91 0.71
CA LYS A 86 -0.38 -8.32 0.66
C LYS A 86 -0.37 -6.96 -0.05
N VAL A 87 -1.05 -6.83 -1.19
CA VAL A 87 -1.18 -5.55 -1.91
C VAL A 87 -1.89 -4.52 -1.03
N ILE A 88 -3.05 -4.85 -0.47
CA ILE A 88 -3.85 -3.92 0.36
C ILE A 88 -3.07 -3.52 1.61
N TYR A 89 -2.39 -4.48 2.27
CA TYR A 89 -1.55 -4.20 3.42
C TYR A 89 -0.42 -3.24 3.05
N GLY A 90 0.33 -3.51 1.99
CA GLY A 90 1.41 -2.65 1.51
C GLY A 90 0.94 -1.23 1.15
N LEU A 91 -0.23 -1.11 0.51
CA LEU A 91 -0.85 0.20 0.24
C LEU A 91 -1.25 0.92 1.54
N SER A 92 -1.74 0.20 2.55
CA SER A 92 -2.21 0.82 3.80
C SER A 92 -1.09 1.29 4.73
N THR A 93 0.10 0.69 4.63
CA THR A 93 1.26 1.02 5.48
C THR A 93 2.24 1.99 4.83
N SER A 94 2.13 2.20 3.51
CA SER A 94 3.01 3.11 2.78
C SER A 94 2.50 4.54 2.86
N ASN A 95 3.38 5.50 3.16
CA ASN A 95 3.04 6.94 3.14
C ASN A 95 3.24 7.57 1.75
N LEU A 96 4.10 6.96 0.93
CA LEU A 96 4.39 7.36 -0.45
C LEU A 96 4.72 6.09 -1.23
N LEU A 97 4.30 6.03 -2.50
CA LEU A 97 4.56 4.90 -3.36
C LEU A 97 5.16 5.39 -4.69
N PRO A 98 6.49 5.43 -4.84
CA PRO A 98 7.16 5.96 -6.03
C PRO A 98 6.68 5.30 -7.34
N GLU A 99 6.35 4.02 -7.29
CA GLU A 99 5.86 3.21 -8.41
C GLU A 99 4.33 3.25 -8.58
N LEU A 100 3.61 4.14 -7.88
CA LEU A 100 2.14 4.17 -7.86
C LEU A 100 1.53 4.19 -9.27
N HIS A 101 2.10 4.97 -10.19
CA HIS A 101 1.60 5.05 -11.56
C HIS A 101 1.64 3.71 -12.29
N ASP A 102 2.71 2.94 -12.11
CA ASP A 102 2.87 1.64 -12.75
C ASP A 102 1.97 0.60 -12.08
N VAL A 103 1.80 0.66 -10.76
CA VAL A 103 0.81 -0.15 -10.03
C VAL A 103 -0.61 0.12 -10.54
N ILE A 104 -0.98 1.40 -10.74
CA ILE A 104 -2.29 1.76 -11.28
C ILE A 104 -2.49 1.15 -12.68
N ARG A 105 -1.50 1.28 -13.57
CA ARG A 105 -1.56 0.67 -14.91
C ARG A 105 -1.70 -0.85 -14.84
N ASP A 106 -0.86 -1.50 -14.04
CA ASP A 106 -0.85 -2.95 -13.89
C ASP A 106 -2.22 -3.45 -13.39
N VAL A 107 -2.82 -2.78 -12.40
CA VAL A 107 -4.14 -3.15 -11.87
C VAL A 107 -5.25 -2.87 -12.88
N TYR A 108 -5.33 -1.66 -13.45
CA TYR A 108 -6.45 -1.28 -14.30
C TYR A 108 -6.45 -1.98 -15.67
N ASN A 109 -5.29 -2.38 -16.19
CA ASN A 109 -5.20 -3.10 -17.45
C ASN A 109 -5.51 -4.59 -17.31
N ASN A 110 -5.37 -5.17 -16.12
CA ASN A 110 -5.44 -6.62 -15.93
C ASN A 110 -6.59 -7.10 -15.04
N THR A 111 -7.35 -6.21 -14.41
CA THR A 111 -8.48 -6.57 -13.53
C THR A 111 -9.81 -6.03 -14.04
N PRO A 112 -10.96 -6.65 -13.72
CA PRO A 112 -12.28 -6.14 -14.08
C PRO A 112 -12.66 -4.90 -13.25
N SER A 113 -13.67 -4.15 -13.71
CA SER A 113 -14.09 -2.88 -13.08
C SER A 113 -14.63 -2.99 -11.65
N ILE A 114 -15.11 -4.17 -11.23
CA ILE A 114 -15.61 -4.44 -9.88
C ILE A 114 -14.51 -4.94 -8.93
N ASP A 115 -13.26 -5.01 -9.40
CA ASP A 115 -12.18 -5.63 -8.65
C ASP A 115 -11.81 -4.91 -7.35
N SER A 116 -11.48 -5.70 -6.33
CA SER A 116 -11.11 -5.21 -5.00
C SER A 116 -9.78 -4.44 -4.97
N LEU A 117 -8.82 -4.77 -5.85
CA LEU A 117 -7.57 -4.04 -5.98
C LEU A 117 -7.79 -2.63 -6.52
N ARG A 118 -8.68 -2.46 -7.50
CA ARG A 118 -9.03 -1.12 -8.03
C ARG A 118 -9.58 -0.21 -6.93
N VAL A 119 -10.39 -0.77 -6.03
CA VAL A 119 -10.90 -0.07 -4.84
C VAL A 119 -9.76 0.36 -3.91
N GLY A 120 -8.84 -0.56 -3.60
CA GLY A 120 -7.69 -0.27 -2.74
C GLY A 120 -6.77 0.80 -3.31
N VAL A 121 -6.40 0.66 -4.59
CA VAL A 121 -5.52 1.59 -5.31
C VAL A 121 -6.18 2.96 -5.47
N SER A 122 -7.45 3.03 -5.88
CA SER A 122 -8.16 4.32 -6.01
C SER A 122 -8.29 5.04 -4.68
N LYS A 123 -8.56 4.30 -3.60
CA LYS A 123 -8.62 4.87 -2.26
C LYS A 123 -7.25 5.42 -1.84
N PHE A 124 -6.18 4.65 -2.03
CA PHE A 124 -4.81 5.09 -1.76
C PHE A 124 -4.48 6.36 -2.55
N ALA A 125 -4.64 6.34 -3.88
CA ALA A 125 -4.39 7.48 -4.75
C ALA A 125 -5.24 8.71 -4.38
N SER A 126 -6.46 8.53 -3.85
CA SER A 126 -7.28 9.65 -3.38
C SER A 126 -6.75 10.31 -2.10
N CYS A 127 -6.09 9.54 -1.22
CA CYS A 127 -5.48 10.05 -0.01
C CYS A 127 -4.20 10.83 -0.29
N HIS A 128 -3.42 10.38 -1.28
CA HIS A 128 -2.11 10.96 -1.65
C HIS A 128 -2.15 11.82 -2.91
N GLY A 129 -3.35 12.06 -3.47
CA GLY A 129 -3.48 12.68 -4.78
C GLY A 129 -2.95 14.11 -4.82
N LYS A 130 -3.01 14.85 -3.71
CA LYS A 130 -2.48 16.23 -3.65
C LYS A 130 -0.96 16.24 -3.79
N GLU A 131 -0.31 15.34 -3.07
CA GLU A 131 1.13 15.15 -3.07
C GLU A 131 1.60 14.68 -4.46
N GLU A 132 0.90 13.71 -5.05
CA GLU A 132 1.21 13.21 -6.40
C GLU A 132 1.03 14.28 -7.48
N PHE A 133 0.00 15.13 -7.37
CA PHE A 133 -0.14 16.27 -8.28
C PHE A 133 0.97 17.31 -8.11
N ALA A 134 1.46 17.51 -6.89
CA ALA A 134 2.55 18.46 -6.62
C ALA A 134 3.91 17.95 -7.14
N ILE A 135 4.21 16.66 -6.96
CA ILE A 135 5.50 16.07 -7.33
C ILE A 135 5.51 15.67 -8.81
N SER A 136 4.45 15.00 -9.26
CA SER A 136 4.39 14.30 -10.55
C SER A 136 3.12 14.63 -11.34
N GLY A 137 2.56 15.83 -11.18
CA GLY A 137 1.24 16.18 -11.71
C GLY A 137 1.05 15.96 -13.21
N LYS A 138 2.09 16.13 -14.03
CA LYS A 138 2.01 15.79 -15.46
C LYS A 138 1.79 14.29 -15.66
N LYS A 139 2.60 13.43 -15.02
CA LYS A 139 2.49 11.96 -15.15
C LYS A 139 1.15 11.46 -14.59
N PHE A 140 0.74 11.99 -13.45
CA PHE A 140 -0.53 11.62 -12.82
C PHE A 140 -1.75 12.10 -13.63
N GLY A 141 -1.66 13.29 -14.24
CA GLY A 141 -2.66 13.79 -15.18
C GLY A 141 -2.74 12.97 -16.46
N ASP A 142 -1.58 12.64 -17.07
CA ASP A 142 -1.49 11.77 -18.24
C ASP A 142 -2.13 10.40 -17.94
N LEU A 143 -1.92 9.85 -16.74
CA LEU A 143 -2.50 8.59 -16.28
C LEU A 143 -4.04 8.62 -16.19
N ILE A 144 -4.63 9.73 -15.76
CA ILE A 144 -6.09 9.90 -15.72
C ILE A 144 -6.69 9.91 -17.13
N VAL A 145 -5.96 10.47 -18.10
CA VAL A 145 -6.38 10.49 -19.52
C VAL A 145 -6.20 9.10 -20.16
N GLU A 146 -5.07 8.44 -19.88
CA GLU A 146 -4.77 7.08 -20.33
C GLU A 146 -5.81 6.08 -19.81
N LEU A 147 -6.17 6.19 -18.53
CA LEU A 147 -7.06 5.28 -17.82
C LEU A 147 -8.28 6.05 -17.26
N PRO A 148 -9.29 6.36 -18.09
CA PRO A 148 -10.44 7.15 -17.65
C PRO A 148 -11.26 6.46 -16.55
N GLU A 149 -11.23 5.12 -16.49
CA GLU A 149 -11.84 4.35 -15.42
C GLU A 149 -11.21 4.64 -14.06
N PHE A 150 -9.88 4.77 -14.01
CA PHE A 150 -9.16 5.18 -12.81
C PHE A 150 -9.55 6.60 -12.40
N GLY A 151 -9.59 7.54 -13.35
CA GLY A 151 -10.04 8.91 -13.09
C GLY A 151 -11.42 8.97 -12.45
N ARG A 152 -12.38 8.22 -12.99
CA ARG A 152 -13.73 8.11 -12.44
C ARG A 152 -13.73 7.57 -11.02
N ASP A 153 -12.98 6.51 -10.75
CA ASP A 153 -12.95 5.90 -9.42
C ASP A 153 -12.23 6.78 -8.40
N LEU A 154 -11.13 7.42 -8.80
CA LEU A 154 -10.42 8.44 -8.02
C LEU A 154 -11.36 9.57 -7.56
N VAL A 155 -12.14 10.14 -8.50
CA VAL A 155 -13.11 11.20 -8.20
C VAL A 155 -14.17 10.73 -7.21
N LYS A 156 -14.69 9.49 -7.32
CA LYS A 156 -15.65 8.95 -6.35
C LYS A 156 -15.09 8.98 -4.92
N TYR A 157 -13.82 8.61 -4.74
CA TYR A 157 -13.19 8.63 -3.41
C TYR A 157 -12.87 10.04 -2.92
N LEU A 158 -12.44 10.95 -3.80
CA LEU A 158 -12.23 12.37 -3.48
C LEU A 158 -13.53 13.08 -3.07
N CYS A 159 -14.67 12.75 -3.69
CA CYS A 159 -15.96 13.29 -3.30
C CYS A 159 -16.42 12.72 -1.94
N ARG A 160 -16.20 11.43 -1.69
CA ARG A 160 -16.57 10.77 -0.43
C ARG A 160 -15.78 11.29 0.77
N SER A 161 -14.51 11.66 0.60
CA SER A 161 -13.70 12.21 1.69
C SER A 161 -14.19 13.60 2.14
N LYS A 162 -14.73 14.41 1.21
CA LYS A 162 -15.28 15.74 1.52
C LYS A 162 -16.62 15.72 2.25
N LEU A 163 -17.42 14.67 2.09
CA LEU A 163 -18.75 14.55 2.73
C LEU A 163 -18.68 14.18 4.22
N LYS A 164 -17.53 13.73 4.74
CA LYS A 164 -17.36 13.35 6.15
C LYS A 164 -17.06 14.51 7.10
N ILE A 165 -16.89 15.73 6.57
CA ILE A 165 -16.65 16.95 7.36
C ILE A 165 -17.96 17.74 7.43
N SER A 166 -18.88 17.30 8.30
CA SER A 166 -20.02 18.10 8.78
C SER A 166 -20.80 17.37 9.89
N PRO A 167 -20.41 17.49 11.18
CA PRO A 167 -21.37 17.72 12.23
C PRO A 167 -21.60 19.23 12.30
N ASN A 168 -22.69 19.67 11.69
CA ASN A 168 -23.14 21.05 11.72
C ASN A 168 -23.28 21.48 13.20
N LYS A 169 -22.47 22.45 13.64
CA LYS A 169 -22.74 23.21 14.87
C LYS A 169 -24.03 23.99 14.63
N VAL A 170 -25.16 23.44 15.07
CA VAL A 170 -26.38 24.23 15.22
C VAL A 170 -26.19 25.11 16.44
N SER A 171 -25.62 26.30 16.24
CA SER A 171 -25.79 27.41 17.17
C SER A 171 -27.24 27.87 17.07
N MET A 172 -28.10 27.39 17.97
CA MET A 172 -29.36 28.08 18.26
C MET A 172 -29.04 29.31 19.10
N SER A 173 -28.92 30.45 18.42
CA SER A 173 -29.19 31.74 19.02
C SER A 173 -30.70 31.87 19.19
N ASN A 174 -31.17 31.87 20.43
CA ASN A 174 -32.47 32.42 20.78
C ASN A 174 -32.26 33.40 21.94
N SER A 175 -32.10 34.66 21.58
CA SER A 175 -32.49 35.78 22.42
C SER A 175 -34.00 35.68 22.70
N ASP A 176 -34.42 35.56 23.96
CA ASP A 176 -34.98 36.67 24.73
C ASP A 176 -35.65 36.27 26.06
N ARG A 177 -35.57 37.19 27.03
CA ARG A 177 -36.47 37.40 28.21
C ARG A 177 -36.37 36.50 29.47
N ARG A 178 -35.68 36.99 30.52
CA ARG A 178 -36.24 37.71 31.71
C ARG A 178 -35.33 37.66 32.96
N LYS A 179 -34.77 38.82 33.31
CA LYS A 179 -34.76 39.51 34.63
C LYS A 179 -34.87 38.68 35.92
N ARG A 180 -33.80 38.72 36.75
CA ARG A 180 -33.73 38.86 38.24
C ARG A 180 -32.30 38.47 38.70
N SER A 181 -31.47 39.43 39.10
CA SER A 181 -31.27 39.99 40.47
C SER A 181 -30.09 39.32 41.18
N ASP A 182 -29.10 40.17 41.50
CA ASP A 182 -28.21 40.20 42.66
C ASP A 182 -27.35 38.96 43.02
N GLY A 183 -26.05 39.20 43.21
CA GLY A 183 -25.20 38.27 43.96
C GLY A 183 -23.73 38.30 43.60
N ASP A 184 -23.02 39.25 44.21
CA ASP A 184 -21.67 39.16 44.77
C ASP A 184 -20.51 38.52 43.99
N GLY A 185 -19.51 39.37 43.76
CA GLY A 185 -18.16 38.92 43.47
C GLY A 185 -17.49 38.32 44.71
N PHE A 186 -16.68 37.29 44.49
CA PHE A 186 -15.51 37.04 45.32
C PHE A 186 -14.42 36.34 44.53
N SER A 187 -13.22 36.84 44.76
CA SER A 187 -11.91 36.47 44.24
C SER A 187 -11.53 35.03 44.58
N SER A 188 -10.73 34.38 43.73
CA SER A 188 -9.40 33.87 44.12
C SER A 188 -8.70 33.18 42.96
N SER A 189 -7.62 33.81 42.52
CA SER A 189 -6.52 33.22 41.77
C SER A 189 -5.69 32.33 42.70
N SER A 190 -5.45 31.08 42.32
CA SER A 190 -4.38 30.27 42.89
C SER A 190 -3.51 29.67 41.80
N SER A 191 -2.24 29.99 41.95
CA SER A 191 -1.04 29.53 41.29
C SER A 191 -0.85 28.02 41.37
N SER A 192 -0.44 27.40 40.26
CA SER A 192 0.37 26.18 40.31
C SER A 192 1.54 26.29 39.33
N SER A 193 2.69 26.60 39.92
CA SER A 193 4.04 26.47 39.41
C SER A 193 4.35 25.03 39.02
N SER A 194 4.93 24.81 37.85
CA SER A 194 5.62 23.57 37.49
C SER A 194 6.65 23.86 36.38
N ASP A 195 7.85 24.23 36.81
CA ASP A 195 9.11 23.92 36.12
C ASP A 195 9.49 22.47 36.50
N PRO A 196 10.18 21.67 35.66
CA PRO A 196 11.58 21.96 35.33
C PRO A 196 12.05 21.64 33.90
N ASP A 197 13.15 22.32 33.59
CA ASP A 197 14.16 22.05 32.56
C ASP A 197 14.44 20.58 32.27
N SER A 198 14.62 20.27 30.99
CA SER A 198 15.53 19.23 30.53
C SER A 198 16.00 19.55 29.12
N SER A 199 17.05 20.36 29.06
CA SER A 199 17.93 20.53 27.92
C SER A 199 18.82 19.28 27.78
N GLY A 200 18.52 18.43 26.79
CA GLY A 200 19.39 17.34 26.35
C GLY A 200 19.86 17.61 24.93
N SER A 201 20.95 18.35 24.80
CA SER A 201 21.71 18.53 23.56
C SER A 201 22.64 17.33 23.36
N SER A 202 22.44 16.59 22.26
CA SER A 202 23.38 15.57 21.78
C SER A 202 23.91 16.05 20.44
N ASP A 203 25.04 16.76 20.51
CA ASP A 203 25.83 17.18 19.37
C ASP A 203 26.65 16.00 18.83
N SER A 204 26.46 15.76 17.54
CA SER A 204 27.51 15.60 16.52
C SER A 204 28.58 14.52 16.74
N ASP A 205 28.34 13.35 16.13
CA ASP A 205 29.37 12.38 15.75
C ASP A 205 30.25 12.96 14.63
N GLU A 206 31.50 13.25 14.96
CA GLU A 206 32.60 13.49 14.04
C GLU A 206 33.48 12.23 14.06
N MET A 207 33.48 11.45 12.97
CA MET A 207 34.48 10.40 12.76
C MET A 207 35.28 10.68 11.50
N ASP A 208 36.57 10.85 11.75
CA ASP A 208 37.63 11.10 10.80
C ASP A 208 37.74 10.04 9.71
N VAL A 209 38.00 10.55 8.51
CA VAL A 209 38.47 9.82 7.34
C VAL A 209 39.99 9.84 7.36
N GLU A 210 40.65 8.74 7.69
CA GLU A 210 41.99 8.31 7.25
C GLU A 210 42.11 6.80 7.60
N GLY A 211 42.66 5.86 6.84
CA GLY A 211 43.39 5.82 5.58
C GLY A 211 43.82 4.35 5.34
N PHE A 212 44.33 4.10 4.13
CA PHE A 212 44.84 2.84 3.53
C PHE A 212 43.83 1.88 2.87
#